data_AF-A0A7W9YBA4-F1
#
_entry.id   AF-A0A7W9YBA4-F1
#
_cell.length_a   1.000
_cell.length_b   1.000
_cell.length_c   1.000
_cell.angle_alpha   90.00
_cell.angle_beta   90.00
_cell.angle_gamma   90.00
#
_symmetry.space_group_name_H-M   'P 1'
#
loop_
_entity.id
_entity.type
_entity.pdbx_description
1 polymer ?
#
loop_
_entity_poly.entity_id
_entity_poly.type
_entity_poly.pdbx_seq_one_letter_code
_entity_poly.pdbx_strand_id
1 'polypeptide(L)'
;MEFTDIRRFFRNRVDYYAYVRDSHCVGVHDGCRLTLRQLCEHLAFDPEPFPREYELEFRILSGSLYPLWRDKRRTYGDVVAVVNQKLAEDEGRAAFFGGGSAPTPSCDVGPR
;
A
#
# COMPACT_ATOMS: atom_id res chain seq x y z
N MET A 1 16.63 -13.73 6.34
CA MET A 1 16.69 -12.31 5.93
C MET A 1 16.65 -11.52 7.20
N GLU A 2 17.66 -10.68 7.46
CA GLU A 2 17.74 -9.93 8.72
C GLU A 2 16.74 -8.77 8.73
N PHE A 3 16.31 -8.32 9.91
CA PHE A 3 15.40 -7.17 10.04
C PHE A 3 15.93 -5.91 9.35
N THR A 4 17.26 -5.70 9.35
CA THR A 4 17.89 -4.59 8.63
C THR A 4 17.66 -4.67 7.11
N ASP A 5 17.69 -5.87 6.52
CA ASP A 5 17.39 -6.07 5.10
C ASP A 5 15.89 -5.84 4.82
N ILE A 6 15.00 -6.35 5.67
CA ILE A 6 13.54 -6.16 5.55
C ILE A 6 13.20 -4.66 5.58
N ARG A 7 13.76 -3.91 6.54
CA ARG A 7 13.59 -2.46 6.64
C ARG A 7 14.10 -1.73 5.41
N ARG A 8 15.27 -2.12 4.86
CA ARG A 8 15.80 -1.54 3.62
C ARG A 8 14.84 -1.77 2.45
N PHE A 9 14.41 -3.01 2.24
CA PHE A 9 13.50 -3.35 1.15
C PHE A 9 12.16 -2.63 1.29
N PHE A 10 11.61 -2.56 2.50
CA PHE A 10 10.39 -1.81 2.75
C PHE A 10 10.52 -0.34 2.35
N ARG A 11 11.61 0.34 2.74
CA ARG A 11 11.84 1.74 2.37
C ARG A 11 11.94 1.94 0.86
N ASN A 12 12.66 1.06 0.15
CA ASN A 12 12.76 1.12 -1.31
C ASN A 12 11.38 0.97 -1.98
N ARG A 13 10.52 0.09 -1.45
CA ARG A 13 9.17 -0.12 -1.98
C ARG A 13 8.21 0.99 -1.60
N VAL A 14 8.34 1.58 -0.41
CA VAL A 14 7.56 2.77 -0.01
C VAL A 14 7.86 3.95 -0.93
N ASP A 15 9.14 4.20 -1.20
CA ASP A 15 9.58 5.23 -2.15
C ASP A 15 8.94 5.02 -3.54
N TYR A 16 9.11 3.83 -4.11
CA TYR A 16 8.51 3.51 -5.40
C TYR A 16 6.97 3.60 -5.40
N TYR A 17 6.31 3.02 -4.40
CA TYR A 17 4.85 2.95 -4.33
C TYR A 17 4.20 4.33 -4.13
N ALA A 18 4.86 5.25 -3.41
CA ALA A 18 4.37 6.61 -3.23
C ALA A 18 4.14 7.33 -4.57
N TYR A 19 5.01 7.07 -5.57
CA TYR A 19 4.94 7.72 -6.87
C TYR A 19 4.23 6.88 -7.95
N VAL A 20 4.50 5.58 -7.99
CA VAL A 20 4.03 4.70 -9.08
C VAL A 20 2.68 4.04 -8.76
N ARG A 21 2.32 3.92 -7.48
CA ARG A 21 1.07 3.30 -7.00
C ARG A 21 0.88 1.84 -7.46
N ASP A 22 1.98 1.17 -7.81
CA ASP A 22 2.00 -0.26 -8.13
C ASP A 22 2.16 -1.08 -6.83
N SER A 23 1.12 -1.81 -6.45
CA SER A 23 1.08 -2.61 -5.22
C SER A 23 1.83 -3.94 -5.33
N HIS A 24 2.09 -4.43 -6.54
CA HIS A 24 2.66 -5.76 -6.75
C HIS A 24 4.15 -5.73 -6.45
N CYS A 25 4.86 -4.73 -6.96
CA CYS A 25 6.20 -4.30 -6.55
C CYS A 25 7.32 -5.38 -6.51
N VAL A 26 7.08 -6.68 -6.73
CA VAL A 26 8.07 -7.76 -6.54
C VAL A 26 9.25 -7.57 -7.48
N GLY A 27 10.47 -7.66 -6.94
CA GLY A 27 11.70 -7.56 -7.72
C GLY A 27 12.03 -6.16 -8.22
N VAL A 28 11.24 -5.14 -7.88
CA VAL A 28 11.50 -3.76 -8.27
C VAL A 28 12.68 -3.21 -7.45
N HIS A 29 13.77 -2.89 -8.16
CA HIS A 29 14.95 -2.10 -7.75
C HIS A 29 15.85 -2.60 -6.60
N ASP A 30 15.55 -3.72 -5.95
CA ASP A 30 16.32 -4.15 -4.77
C ASP A 30 16.64 -5.66 -4.68
N GLY A 31 16.25 -6.44 -5.68
CA GLY A 31 16.48 -7.90 -5.72
C GLY A 31 15.67 -8.70 -4.70
N CYS A 32 14.77 -8.06 -3.95
CA CYS A 32 13.93 -8.73 -2.97
C CYS A 32 12.71 -9.39 -3.63
N ARG A 33 12.53 -10.68 -3.36
CA ARG A 33 11.39 -11.48 -3.88
C ARG A 33 10.09 -11.29 -3.10
N LEU A 34 10.11 -10.53 -2.00
CA LEU A 34 8.91 -10.23 -1.22
C LEU A 34 8.11 -9.10 -1.88
N THR A 35 6.79 -9.20 -1.81
CA THR A 35 5.86 -8.12 -2.16
C THR A 35 5.89 -7.02 -1.09
N LEU A 36 5.36 -5.83 -1.41
CA LEU A 36 5.19 -4.78 -0.39
C LEU A 36 4.28 -5.26 0.76
N ARG A 37 3.22 -6.02 0.47
CA ARG A 37 2.33 -6.60 1.47
C ARG A 37 3.03 -7.55 2.43
N GLN A 38 3.90 -8.42 1.91
CA GLN A 38 4.71 -9.32 2.75
C GLN A 38 5.72 -8.55 3.61
N LEU A 39 6.32 -7.49 3.07
CA LEU A 39 7.19 -6.61 3.87
C LEU A 39 6.41 -5.91 5.00
N CYS A 40 5.17 -5.49 4.74
CA CYS A 40 4.29 -4.94 5.77
C CYS A 40 4.01 -5.96 6.89
N GLU A 41 3.74 -7.23 6.56
CA GLU A 41 3.50 -8.28 7.55
C GLU A 41 4.69 -8.46 8.50
N HIS A 42 5.91 -8.41 7.98
CA HIS A 42 7.12 -8.51 8.79
C HIS A 42 7.37 -7.29 9.71
N LEU A 43 6.90 -6.11 9.32
CA LEU A 43 7.18 -4.84 10.00
C LEU A 43 6.00 -4.26 10.79
N ALA A 44 4.85 -4.95 10.81
CA ALA A 44 3.60 -4.43 11.39
C ALA A 44 3.72 -3.95 12.84
N PHE A 45 4.62 -4.56 13.61
CA PHE A 45 4.87 -4.21 15.02
C PHE A 45 6.30 -3.77 15.27
N ASP A 46 7.05 -3.43 14.22
CA ASP A 46 8.46 -3.03 14.35
C ASP A 46 8.54 -1.64 15.01
N PRO A 47 9.11 -1.53 16.23
CA PRO A 47 9.16 -0.28 16.98
C PRO A 47 10.31 0.64 16.53
N GLU A 48 11.13 0.22 15.57
CA GLU A 48 12.24 1.03 15.08
C GLU A 48 11.72 2.34 14.48
N PRO A 49 12.37 3.48 14.78
CA PRO A 49 12.07 4.74 14.14
C PRO A 49 12.14 4.67 12.62
N PHE A 50 11.12 5.20 11.95
CA PHE A 50 11.16 5.35 10.50
C PHE A 50 12.05 6.54 10.11
N PRO A 51 12.97 6.39 9.14
CA PRO A 51 13.93 7.45 8.81
C PRO A 51 13.25 8.71 8.25
N ARG A 52 13.79 9.88 8.62
CA ARG A 52 13.21 11.18 8.25
C ARG A 52 13.44 11.54 6.79
N GLU A 53 14.43 10.95 6.13
CA GLU A 53 14.65 11.19 4.71
C GLU A 53 13.48 10.73 3.83
N TYR A 54 12.59 9.86 4.34
CA TYR A 54 11.37 9.39 3.65
C TYR A 54 10.10 10.21 4.00
N GLU A 55 10.27 11.44 4.49
CA GLU A 55 9.15 12.30 4.90
C GLU A 55 8.20 12.62 3.73
N LEU A 56 8.77 12.82 2.54
CA LEU A 56 8.00 13.23 1.37
C LEU A 56 7.07 12.11 0.91
N GLU A 57 7.61 10.90 0.81
CA GLU A 57 6.94 9.66 0.45
C GLU A 57 5.83 9.37 1.47
N PHE A 58 6.15 9.49 2.76
CA PHE A 58 5.15 9.32 3.82
C PHE A 58 4.03 10.37 3.74
N ARG A 59 4.34 11.63 3.43
CA ARG A 59 3.34 12.68 3.25
C ARG A 59 2.43 12.38 2.06
N ILE A 60 2.98 11.92 0.95
CA ILE A 60 2.22 11.50 -0.24
C ILE A 60 1.26 10.38 0.13
N LEU A 61 1.75 9.34 0.81
CA LEU A 61 0.95 8.18 1.21
C LEU A 61 -0.11 8.53 2.25
N SER A 62 0.20 9.42 3.20
CA SER A 62 -0.75 9.84 4.23
C SER A 62 -1.84 10.76 3.68
N GLY A 63 -1.55 11.51 2.61
CA GLY A 63 -2.48 12.45 1.99
C GLY A 63 -3.09 13.42 3.00
N SER A 64 -4.41 13.45 3.08
CA SER A 64 -5.16 14.31 4.02
C SER A 64 -4.95 13.98 5.49
N LEU A 65 -4.45 12.78 5.82
CA LEU A 65 -4.17 12.36 7.19
C LEU A 65 -2.81 12.83 7.71
N TYR A 66 -1.93 13.34 6.83
CA TYR A 66 -0.60 13.80 7.21
C TYR A 66 -0.55 14.78 8.40
N PRO A 67 -1.49 15.75 8.56
CA PRO A 67 -1.48 16.64 9.71
C PRO A 67 -1.53 15.92 11.08
N LEU A 68 -2.09 14.70 11.16
CA LEU A 68 -2.12 13.90 12.38
C LEU A 68 -0.76 13.29 12.75
N TRP A 69 0.16 13.25 11.78
CA TRP A 69 1.46 12.60 11.87
C TRP A 69 2.63 13.58 11.94
N ARG A 70 2.41 14.85 11.54
CA ARG A 70 3.47 15.87 11.37
C ARG A 70 4.42 15.99 12.57
N ASP A 71 3.87 15.95 13.78
CA ASP A 71 4.64 16.19 15.01
C ASP A 71 4.98 14.89 15.76
N LYS A 72 4.66 13.73 15.17
CA LYS A 72 4.89 12.42 15.79
C LYS A 72 6.15 11.77 15.24
N ARG A 73 6.97 11.23 16.15
CA ARG A 73 8.00 10.27 15.75
C ARG A 73 7.30 8.98 15.35
N ARG A 74 7.50 8.56 14.10
CA ARG A 74 6.91 7.34 13.55
C ARG A 74 7.88 6.18 13.65
N THR A 75 7.30 5.00 13.81
CA THR A 75 7.98 3.71 13.69
C THR A 75 7.70 3.08 12.33
N TYR A 76 8.41 2.01 11.99
CA TYR A 76 8.04 1.21 10.81
C TYR A 76 6.62 0.68 10.92
N GLY A 77 6.17 0.22 12.10
CA GLY A 77 4.79 -0.21 12.32
C GLY A 77 3.75 0.87 12.00
N ASP A 78 4.01 2.12 12.40
CA ASP A 78 3.13 3.25 12.07
C ASP A 78 3.02 3.47 10.56
N VAL A 79 4.14 3.42 9.84
CA VAL A 79 4.16 3.58 8.38
C VAL A 79 3.47 2.41 7.69
N VAL A 80 3.67 1.19 8.17
CA VAL A 80 2.98 -0.02 7.69
C VAL A 80 1.46 0.14 7.81
N ALA A 81 0.96 0.70 8.91
CA ALA A 81 -0.48 0.93 9.07
C ALA A 81 -1.03 1.86 7.97
N VAL A 82 -0.33 2.96 7.67
CA VAL A 82 -0.72 3.88 6.59
C VAL A 82 -0.65 3.20 5.23
N VAL A 83 0.44 2.46 4.94
CA VAL A 83 0.63 1.75 3.67
C VAL A 83 -0.45 0.68 3.48
N ASN A 84 -0.76 -0.12 4.51
CA ASN A 84 -1.80 -1.14 4.44
C ASN A 84 -3.18 -0.55 4.18
N GLN A 85 -3.50 0.60 4.78
CA GLN A 85 -4.73 1.32 4.45
C GLN A 85 -4.77 1.70 2.96
N LYS A 86 -3.66 2.20 2.40
CA LYS A 86 -3.57 2.56 0.98
C LYS A 86 -3.68 1.37 0.04
N LEU A 87 -3.04 0.25 0.38
CA LEU A 87 -3.17 -0.99 -0.38
C LEU A 87 -4.63 -1.48 -0.40
N ALA A 88 -5.32 -1.43 0.75
CA ALA A 88 -6.74 -1.81 0.83
C ALA A 88 -7.65 -0.86 0.03
N GLU A 89 -7.39 0.45 0.05
CA GLU A 89 -8.10 1.44 -0.78
C GLU A 89 -7.94 1.15 -2.28
N ASP A 90 -6.72 0.82 -2.72
CA ASP A 90 -6.41 0.52 -4.11
C ASP A 90 -7.03 -0.81 -4.57
N GLU A 91 -7.02 -1.85 -3.72
CA GLU A 91 -7.69 -3.13 -3.95
C GLU A 91 -9.22 -2.96 -4.08
N GLY A 92 -9.83 -2.16 -3.19
CA GLY A 92 -11.26 -1.84 -3.26
C GLY A 92 -11.64 -1.09 -4.54
N ARG A 93 -10.78 -0.18 -5.02
CA ARG A 93 -10.97 0.49 -6.33
C ARG A 93 -10.87 -0.50 -7.47
N ALA A 94 -9.85 -1.38 -7.48
CA ALA A 94 -9.69 -2.39 -8.53
C ALA A 94 -10.93 -3.31 -8.61
N ALA A 95 -11.48 -3.71 -7.47
CA ALA A 95 -12.71 -4.51 -7.42
C ALA A 95 -13.94 -3.76 -7.99
N PHE A 96 -14.06 -2.45 -7.75
CA PHE A 96 -15.16 -1.65 -8.27
C PHE A 96 -15.10 -1.45 -9.79
N PHE A 97 -13.90 -1.28 -10.37
CA PHE A 97 -13.72 -1.14 -11.82
C PHE A 97 -13.67 -2.48 -12.58
N GLY A 98 -13.44 -3.61 -11.88
CA GLY A 98 -13.45 -4.96 -12.46
C GLY A 98 -14.83 -5.62 -12.55
N GLY A 99 -15.89 -4.99 -12.03
CA GLY A 99 -17.26 -5.53 -11.95
C GLY A 99 -18.15 -5.33 -13.19
N GLY A 100 -17.55 -5.25 -14.38
CA GLY A 100 -18.29 -5.11 -15.64
C GLY A 100 -18.86 -6.43 -16.15
N SER A 101 -19.92 -6.93 -15.54
CA SER A 101 -20.86 -7.86 -16.20
C SER A 101 -22.24 -7.64 -15.63
N ALA A 102 -23.03 -6.84 -16.34
CA ALA A 102 -24.44 -6.64 -16.06
C ALA A 102 -25.21 -7.95 -16.28
N PRO A 103 -26.10 -8.36 -15.38
CA PRO A 103 -27.27 -9.11 -15.80
C PRO A 103 -28.30 -8.10 -16.30
N THR A 104 -28.51 -8.08 -17.61
CA THR A 104 -29.72 -7.49 -18.20
C THR A 104 -30.93 -8.18 -17.60
N PRO A 105 -31.92 -7.48 -17.02
CA PRO A 105 -33.25 -8.06 -16.87
C PRO A 105 -33.82 -8.17 -18.28
N SER A 106 -33.82 -9.39 -18.82
CA SER A 106 -34.58 -9.70 -20.03
C SER A 106 -36.07 -9.62 -19.66
N CYS A 107 -36.66 -8.45 -19.89
CA CYS A 107 -38.10 -8.28 -19.97
C CYS A 107 -38.57 -8.96 -21.26
N ASP A 108 -38.80 -10.28 -21.20
CA ASP A 108 -39.49 -10.99 -22.27
C ASP A 108 -41.00 -10.81 -22.07
N VAL A 109 -41.57 -9.87 -22.83
CA VAL A 109 -43.01 -9.71 -23.02
C VAL A 109 -43.37 -10.21 -24.43
N GLY A 110 -43.93 -11.42 -24.46
CA GLY A 110 -44.97 -11.90 -25.40
C GLY A 110 -44.53 -12.40 -26.79
N PRO A 111 -45.44 -12.98 -27.61
CA PRO A 111 -46.84 -13.35 -27.36
C PRO A 111 -47.23 -14.78 -27.82
N ARG A 112 -48.31 -15.35 -27.25
CA ARG A 112 -49.49 -15.93 -27.96
C ARG A 112 -50.42 -16.65 -26.99
#